data_AF-A0A2N2HGS3-F1
#
_entry.id   AF-A0A2N2HGS3-F1
#
_cell.length_a   1.000
_cell.length_b   1.000
_cell.length_c   1.000
_cell.angle_alpha   90.00
_cell.angle_beta   90.00
_cell.angle_gamma   90.00
#
_symmetry.space_group_name_H-M   'P 1'
#
loop_
_entity.id
_entity.type
_entity.pdbx_description
1 polymer ?
#
loop_
_entity_poly.entity_id
_entity_poly.type
_entity_poly.pdbx_seq_one_letter_code
_entity_poly.pdbx_strand_id
1 'polypeptide(L)'
;IDVVFRQDADGTITLGTTFLAPIRPAEPPPTKPTAPARPLVVDLKNIEIGTIAAKGGLGGLSPLDWKARTVRGSVRIAPEGVRIDTASFPIAFHKILEKPVHATVDYHFRSPELMWSGVIANYRELSVSGRAQLHGNNLMVDLDLPRTEPQALAPFLPEGVVLADPVEGRIEAHGPLPVLDTHVRLISDRMLLDSTGDLTLSPRVRTDFDVDLRRVDLRKILPEAPQTEVDADLRVRVFVDAEGQPRARLTGDISPTVLLGVPVPGMDVDALVDAKGASGLAHIHEMGMPVRSDFTFTPSEGLRVTAVTNVPSLSSVPRLQRAVSGYAVAKLEGTYHEGEVDAKVTVSAGNLLRDGVRLGSANVDLQLTGPPEQLRMNAIVHGRGAGVGDVRWDGLDLFAQGPIRTPHVRLHLQDKTLP
;
A
#
# COMPACT_ATOMS: atom_id res chain seq x y z
N ILE A 1 -16.94 -20.50 38.09
CA ILE A 1 -18.20 -20.25 37.35
C ILE A 1 -17.83 -20.23 35.87
N ASP A 2 -18.52 -21.03 35.05
CA ASP A 2 -18.40 -20.94 33.59
C ASP A 2 -19.42 -19.91 33.11
N VAL A 3 -18.94 -18.85 32.46
CA VAL A 3 -19.80 -17.78 31.94
C VAL A 3 -19.78 -17.85 30.42
N VAL A 4 -20.95 -18.09 29.82
CA VAL A 4 -21.14 -18.08 28.36
C VAL A 4 -21.81 -16.77 27.99
N PHE A 5 -21.11 -15.91 27.26
CA PHE A 5 -21.68 -14.68 26.72
C PHE A 5 -22.52 -15.01 25.49
N ARG A 6 -23.78 -14.54 25.47
CA ARG A 6 -24.67 -14.61 24.31
C ARG A 6 -24.81 -13.21 23.73
N GLN A 7 -24.88 -13.14 22.41
CA GLN A 7 -25.12 -11.92 21.67
C GLN A 7 -26.48 -11.34 22.05
N ASP A 8 -26.52 -10.05 22.41
CA ASP A 8 -27.77 -9.33 22.68
C ASP A 8 -28.50 -9.02 21.35
N ALA A 9 -29.77 -8.61 21.45
CA ALA A 9 -30.63 -8.38 20.27
C ALA A 9 -30.11 -7.29 19.31
N ASP A 10 -29.21 -6.41 19.78
CA ASP A 10 -28.55 -5.36 19.02
C ASP A 10 -27.15 -5.75 18.50
N GLY A 11 -26.69 -6.96 18.79
CA GLY A 11 -25.41 -7.49 18.34
C GLY A 11 -24.21 -7.16 19.22
N THR A 12 -24.37 -6.43 20.33
CA THR A 12 -23.28 -6.15 21.26
C THR A 12 -23.02 -7.32 22.23
N ILE A 13 -21.77 -7.47 22.67
CA ILE A 13 -21.35 -8.43 23.69
C ILE A 13 -20.62 -7.65 24.76
N THR A 14 -21.20 -7.52 25.96
CA THR A 14 -20.52 -6.89 27.09
C THR A 14 -20.62 -7.73 28.36
N LEU A 15 -19.60 -7.61 29.23
CA LEU A 15 -19.60 -8.23 30.55
C LEU A 15 -20.72 -7.66 31.45
N GLY A 16 -21.16 -6.43 31.15
CA GLY A 16 -22.22 -5.72 31.85
C GLY A 16 -23.58 -6.40 31.73
N THR A 17 -23.98 -6.91 30.55
CA THR A 17 -25.35 -7.41 30.36
C THR A 17 -25.66 -8.69 31.13
N THR A 18 -24.66 -9.55 31.36
CA THR A 18 -24.79 -10.72 32.25
C THR A 18 -25.13 -10.35 33.70
N PHE A 19 -24.69 -9.18 34.17
CA PHE A 19 -25.02 -8.65 35.51
C PHE A 19 -26.17 -7.65 35.53
N LEU A 20 -26.60 -7.16 34.36
CA LEU A 20 -27.72 -6.23 34.18
C LEU A 20 -29.02 -6.94 33.77
N ALA A 21 -28.99 -8.24 33.49
CA ALA A 21 -30.20 -9.01 33.26
C ALA A 21 -31.14 -8.85 34.47
N PRO A 22 -32.36 -8.31 34.30
CA PRO A 22 -33.29 -8.19 35.41
C PRO A 22 -33.55 -9.59 35.95
N ILE A 23 -33.21 -9.81 37.22
CA ILE A 23 -33.67 -10.97 37.98
C ILE A 23 -35.19 -10.98 37.80
N ARG A 24 -35.75 -12.03 37.17
CA ARG A 24 -37.21 -12.19 37.08
C ARG A 24 -37.78 -11.97 38.47
N PRO A 25 -38.66 -10.97 38.69
CA PRO A 25 -39.26 -10.80 39.99
C PRO A 25 -40.03 -12.09 40.31
N ALA A 26 -39.67 -12.75 41.40
CA ALA A 26 -40.61 -13.64 42.05
C ALA A 26 -41.82 -12.80 42.49
N GLU A 27 -43.03 -13.31 42.26
CA GLU A 27 -44.29 -12.67 42.67
C GLU A 27 -44.21 -12.21 44.14
N PRO A 28 -44.42 -10.92 44.45
CA PRO A 28 -44.32 -10.47 45.83
C PRO A 28 -45.62 -10.77 46.59
N PRO A 29 -45.55 -11.29 47.85
CA PRO A 29 -46.69 -11.24 48.74
C PRO A 29 -46.98 -9.78 49.13
N PRO A 30 -48.24 -9.43 49.48
CA PRO A 30 -48.63 -8.04 49.69
C PRO A 30 -48.14 -7.53 51.04
N THR A 31 -47.26 -6.54 51.05
CA THR A 31 -46.91 -5.81 52.28
C THR A 31 -46.68 -4.32 52.05
N LYS A 32 -47.18 -3.55 53.03
CA LYS A 32 -47.32 -2.09 53.14
C LYS A 32 -46.05 -1.27 52.82
N PRO A 33 -46.20 0.04 52.49
CA PRO A 33 -45.09 0.88 52.07
C PRO A 33 -44.08 1.03 53.22
N THR A 34 -42.90 0.44 53.01
CA THR A 34 -41.74 0.57 53.90
C THR A 34 -40.86 1.69 53.35
N ALA A 35 -40.23 2.45 54.24
CA ALA A 35 -39.32 3.58 54.01
C ALA A 35 -38.43 3.46 52.74
N PRO A 36 -37.97 4.58 52.13
CA PRO A 36 -37.20 4.56 50.89
C PRO A 36 -36.08 3.52 50.97
N ALA A 37 -36.14 2.54 50.07
CA ALA A 37 -35.22 1.42 50.04
C ALA A 37 -33.78 1.95 49.98
N ARG A 38 -32.94 1.50 50.93
CA ARG A 38 -31.52 1.85 50.91
C ARG A 38 -30.93 1.39 49.58
N PRO A 39 -30.10 2.22 48.92
CA PRO A 39 -29.49 1.83 47.66
C PRO A 39 -28.69 0.55 47.84
N LEU A 40 -29.01 -0.47 47.03
CA LEU A 40 -28.27 -1.72 47.02
C LEU A 40 -26.89 -1.46 46.40
N VAL A 41 -25.85 -1.77 47.17
CA VAL A 41 -24.46 -1.76 46.69
C VAL A 41 -23.94 -3.19 46.77
N VAL A 42 -23.48 -3.72 45.64
CA VAL A 42 -22.81 -5.01 45.53
C VAL A 42 -21.35 -4.72 45.21
N ASP A 43 -20.44 -5.08 46.12
CA ASP A 43 -19.01 -4.88 45.97
C ASP A 43 -18.27 -6.22 46.09
N LEU A 44 -17.91 -6.79 44.94
CA LEU A 44 -17.16 -8.04 44.83
C LEU A 44 -15.69 -7.69 44.58
N LYS A 45 -14.92 -7.60 45.66
CA LYS A 45 -13.51 -7.16 45.59
C LYS A 45 -12.57 -8.16 44.91
N ASN A 46 -12.87 -9.45 45.01
CA ASN A 46 -12.05 -10.53 44.45
C ASN A 46 -12.96 -11.56 43.78
N ILE A 47 -13.05 -11.47 42.45
CA ILE A 47 -13.69 -12.48 41.62
C ILE A 47 -12.63 -13.25 40.83
N GLU A 48 -12.81 -14.56 40.70
CA GLU A 48 -12.03 -15.41 39.80
C GLU A 48 -12.97 -16.19 38.88
N ILE A 49 -12.80 -16.00 37.58
CA ILE A 49 -13.54 -16.70 36.54
C ILE A 49 -12.57 -17.67 35.85
N GLY A 50 -12.85 -18.96 35.97
CA GLY A 50 -11.94 -20.01 35.49
C GLY A 50 -11.77 -20.00 33.97
N THR A 51 -12.85 -19.93 33.21
CA THR A 51 -12.82 -19.84 31.74
C THR A 51 -13.94 -18.92 31.26
N ILE A 52 -13.60 -18.09 30.28
CA ILE A 52 -14.55 -17.31 29.49
C ILE A 52 -14.36 -17.70 28.03
N ALA A 53 -15.46 -17.90 27.30
CA ALA A 53 -15.43 -18.02 25.86
C ALA A 53 -16.54 -17.16 25.27
N ALA A 54 -16.23 -16.45 24.19
CA ALA A 54 -17.25 -15.72 23.44
C ALA A 54 -17.02 -15.89 21.94
N LYS A 55 -18.13 -15.83 21.21
CA LYS A 55 -18.19 -15.79 19.75
C LYS A 55 -19.01 -14.59 19.37
N GLY A 56 -18.48 -13.71 18.54
CA GLY A 56 -19.20 -12.50 18.10
C GLY A 56 -18.46 -11.78 16.98
N GLY A 57 -19.06 -10.73 16.44
CA GLY A 57 -18.39 -9.82 15.51
C GLY A 57 -18.07 -8.50 16.22
N LEU A 58 -17.04 -7.81 15.77
CA LEU A 58 -16.74 -6.44 16.21
C LEU A 58 -16.92 -5.54 14.98
N GLY A 59 -18.06 -4.85 14.90
CA GLY A 59 -18.33 -3.85 13.87
C GLY A 59 -17.99 -4.28 12.44
N GLY A 60 -18.45 -5.46 11.99
CA GLY A 60 -18.23 -5.96 10.62
C GLY A 60 -16.97 -6.81 10.39
N LEU A 61 -16.09 -6.93 11.38
CA LEU A 61 -14.95 -7.85 11.34
C LEU A 61 -15.42 -9.32 11.40
N SER A 62 -14.61 -10.23 10.84
CA SER A 62 -14.80 -11.69 10.92
C SER A 62 -15.19 -12.15 12.32
N PRO A 63 -16.00 -13.21 12.46
CA PRO A 63 -16.43 -13.69 13.78
C PRO A 63 -15.21 -13.96 14.67
N LEU A 64 -15.06 -13.13 15.70
CA LEU A 64 -14.10 -13.23 16.77
C LEU A 64 -14.50 -14.40 17.68
N ASP A 65 -13.72 -15.48 17.63
CA ASP A 65 -13.84 -16.63 18.52
C ASP A 65 -12.71 -16.54 19.54
N TRP A 66 -13.01 -16.17 20.78
CA TRP A 66 -11.97 -15.96 21.79
C TRP A 66 -12.23 -16.72 23.07
N LYS A 67 -11.13 -17.09 23.72
CA LYS A 67 -11.14 -17.81 25.00
C LYS A 67 -10.15 -17.17 25.95
N ALA A 68 -10.62 -16.84 27.16
CA ALA A 68 -9.78 -16.40 28.26
C ALA A 68 -9.82 -17.42 29.40
N ARG A 69 -8.76 -17.47 30.20
CA ARG A 69 -8.67 -18.33 31.38
C ARG A 69 -8.16 -17.53 32.58
N THR A 70 -8.59 -17.93 33.77
CA THR A 70 -8.11 -17.37 35.04
C THR A 70 -8.26 -15.85 35.11
N VAL A 71 -9.46 -15.35 34.77
CA VAL A 71 -9.75 -13.91 34.81
C VAL A 71 -10.00 -13.51 36.26
N ARG A 72 -9.15 -12.63 36.78
CA ARG A 72 -9.24 -12.12 38.15
C ARG A 72 -9.55 -10.63 38.14
N GLY A 73 -10.42 -10.19 39.03
CA GLY A 73 -10.80 -8.79 39.08
C GLY A 73 -11.75 -8.42 40.21
N SER A 74 -12.37 -7.27 40.06
CA SER A 74 -13.40 -6.75 40.95
C SER A 74 -14.61 -6.26 40.15
N VAL A 75 -15.79 -6.36 40.77
CA VAL A 75 -17.05 -5.83 40.22
C VAL A 75 -17.76 -5.06 41.31
N ARG A 76 -18.11 -3.81 41.02
CA ARG A 76 -18.95 -2.98 41.89
C ARG A 76 -20.20 -2.55 41.14
N ILE A 77 -21.36 -2.80 41.73
CA ILE A 77 -22.67 -2.36 41.25
C ILE A 77 -23.25 -1.45 42.33
N ALA A 78 -23.55 -0.22 41.97
CA ALA A 78 -24.09 0.80 42.87
C ALA A 78 -25.00 1.76 42.07
N PRO A 79 -25.75 2.67 42.72
CA PRO A 79 -26.60 3.63 42.01
C PRO A 79 -25.83 4.52 41.01
N GLU A 80 -24.55 4.78 41.28
CA GLU A 80 -23.64 5.47 40.35
C GLU A 80 -23.25 4.66 39.10
N GLY A 81 -23.60 3.37 39.05
CA GLY A 81 -23.37 2.48 37.91
C GLY A 81 -22.55 1.24 38.24
N VAL A 82 -22.12 0.55 37.17
CA VAL A 82 -21.28 -0.65 37.23
C VAL A 82 -19.81 -0.29 36.96
N ARG A 83 -18.91 -0.86 37.75
CA ARG A 83 -17.45 -0.82 37.54
C ARG A 83 -16.91 -2.24 37.50
N ILE A 84 -16.07 -2.52 36.51
CA ILE A 84 -15.34 -3.78 36.39
C ILE A 84 -13.88 -3.43 36.19
N ASP A 85 -13.01 -4.10 36.92
CA ASP A 85 -11.56 -3.98 36.80
C ASP A 85 -10.95 -5.36 36.87
N THR A 86 -10.11 -5.72 35.90
CA THR A 86 -9.40 -7.00 35.90
C THR A 86 -7.90 -6.78 36.07
N ALA A 87 -7.23 -7.74 36.71
CA ALA A 87 -5.80 -7.90 36.51
C ALA A 87 -5.52 -8.36 35.07
N SER A 88 -4.27 -8.31 34.63
CA SER A 88 -3.90 -8.86 33.33
C SER A 88 -4.17 -10.36 33.26
N PHE A 89 -4.81 -10.82 32.19
CA PHE A 89 -5.15 -12.22 31.97
C PHE A 89 -4.88 -12.65 30.51
N PRO A 90 -4.58 -13.95 30.28
CA PRO A 90 -4.34 -14.45 28.93
C PRO A 90 -5.67 -14.64 28.17
N ILE A 91 -5.66 -14.22 26.91
CA ILE A 91 -6.72 -14.44 25.93
C ILE A 91 -6.13 -15.07 24.67
N ALA A 92 -6.86 -15.99 24.05
CA ALA A 92 -6.53 -16.57 22.77
C ALA A 92 -7.65 -16.29 21.78
N PHE A 93 -7.32 -15.60 20.69
CA PHE A 93 -8.23 -15.36 19.58
C PHE A 93 -8.01 -16.41 18.49
N HIS A 94 -9.09 -17.02 18.04
CA HIS A 94 -9.11 -18.07 17.01
C HIS A 94 -9.85 -17.54 15.78
N LYS A 95 -9.54 -18.12 14.62
CA LYS A 95 -10.20 -17.81 13.33
C LYS A 95 -10.03 -16.37 12.83
N ILE A 96 -9.11 -15.61 13.42
CA ILE A 96 -8.67 -14.31 12.89
C ILE A 96 -7.58 -14.53 11.84
N LEU A 97 -6.60 -15.39 12.17
CA LEU A 97 -5.51 -15.80 11.30
C LEU A 97 -5.44 -17.33 11.26
N GLU A 98 -4.54 -17.87 10.42
CA GLU A 98 -4.32 -19.31 10.29
C GLU A 98 -4.00 -19.99 11.63
N LYS A 99 -3.24 -19.30 12.49
CA LYS A 99 -2.93 -19.73 13.86
C LYS A 99 -3.60 -18.82 14.89
N PRO A 100 -3.86 -19.30 16.12
CA PRO A 100 -4.39 -18.44 17.18
C PRO A 100 -3.45 -17.28 17.50
N VAL A 101 -4.04 -16.12 17.78
CA VAL A 101 -3.33 -14.95 18.33
C VAL A 101 -3.44 -15.04 19.85
N HIS A 102 -2.30 -15.03 20.53
CA HIS A 102 -2.23 -15.08 21.99
C HIS A 102 -1.97 -13.69 22.54
N ALA A 103 -2.84 -13.20 23.41
CA ALA A 103 -2.68 -11.89 24.00
C ALA A 103 -2.73 -11.95 25.53
N THR A 104 -2.07 -10.98 26.16
CA THR A 104 -2.30 -10.63 27.56
C THR A 104 -3.04 -9.31 27.59
N VAL A 105 -4.17 -9.27 28.29
CA VAL A 105 -5.04 -8.09 28.35
C VAL A 105 -5.40 -7.76 29.79
N ASP A 106 -5.43 -6.47 30.12
CA ASP A 106 -6.24 -5.96 31.22
C ASP A 106 -7.56 -5.41 30.67
N TYR A 107 -8.60 -5.35 31.49
CA TYR A 107 -9.90 -4.86 31.08
C TYR A 107 -10.54 -4.04 32.18
N HIS A 108 -11.06 -2.90 31.76
CA HIS A 108 -11.76 -1.99 32.63
C HIS A 108 -13.06 -1.54 31.97
N PHE A 109 -14.11 -1.48 32.78
CA PHE A 109 -15.41 -0.97 32.36
C PHE A 109 -15.96 -0.02 33.41
N ARG A 110 -16.57 1.07 32.93
CA ARG A 110 -17.30 2.06 33.69
C ARG A 110 -18.61 2.32 32.95
N SER A 111 -19.71 1.96 33.59
CA SER A 111 -21.05 2.31 33.13
C SER A 111 -21.19 3.85 33.02
N PRO A 112 -21.92 4.34 32.01
CA PRO A 112 -22.71 3.56 31.06
C PRO A 112 -21.92 2.99 29.88
N GLU A 113 -20.85 3.62 29.43
CA GLU A 113 -20.36 3.39 28.06
C GLU A 113 -18.83 3.38 27.89
N LEU A 114 -18.07 3.47 28.98
CA LEU A 114 -16.61 3.55 28.90
C LEU A 114 -15.98 2.18 29.18
N MET A 115 -15.19 1.68 28.22
CA MET A 115 -14.30 0.54 28.43
C MET A 115 -12.92 0.82 27.87
N TRP A 116 -11.90 0.26 28.50
CA TRP A 116 -10.54 0.30 27.98
C TRP A 116 -9.76 -0.96 28.35
N SER A 117 -8.70 -1.20 27.61
CA SER A 117 -7.85 -2.38 27.73
C SER A 117 -6.44 -2.06 27.24
N GLY A 118 -5.44 -2.41 28.03
CA GLY A 118 -4.08 -2.64 27.53
C GLY A 118 -3.98 -4.04 26.91
N VAL A 119 -3.25 -4.16 25.80
CA VAL A 119 -3.03 -5.43 25.11
C VAL A 119 -1.56 -5.62 24.77
N ILE A 120 -1.07 -6.84 24.96
CA ILE A 120 0.17 -7.33 24.36
C ILE A 120 -0.20 -8.59 23.59
N ALA A 121 -0.23 -8.51 22.27
CA ALA A 121 -0.62 -9.58 21.37
C ALA A 121 0.62 -10.21 20.72
N ASN A 122 0.60 -11.54 20.60
CA ASN A 122 1.65 -12.33 19.98
C ASN A 122 1.05 -13.23 18.91
N TYR A 123 1.66 -13.23 17.74
CA TYR A 123 1.34 -14.13 16.64
C TYR A 123 2.63 -14.69 16.05
N ARG A 124 2.91 -15.98 16.30
CA ARG A 124 4.20 -16.58 15.98
C ARG A 124 5.33 -15.79 16.67
N GLU A 125 6.22 -15.19 15.89
CA GLU A 125 7.36 -14.38 16.35
C GLU A 125 7.02 -12.88 16.41
N LEU A 126 5.86 -12.46 15.89
CA LEU A 126 5.40 -11.08 15.96
C LEU A 126 4.83 -10.78 17.35
N SER A 127 5.27 -9.69 17.96
CA SER A 127 4.71 -9.12 19.19
C SER A 127 4.29 -7.68 18.94
N VAL A 128 3.07 -7.32 19.35
CA VAL A 128 2.49 -5.97 19.22
C VAL A 128 1.91 -5.59 20.57
N SER A 129 2.20 -4.39 21.05
CA SER A 129 1.58 -3.84 22.25
C SER A 129 0.62 -2.73 21.88
N GLY A 130 -0.34 -2.42 22.73
CA GLY A 130 -1.25 -1.34 22.46
C GLY A 130 -2.28 -1.09 23.52
N ARG A 131 -3.18 -0.17 23.23
CA ARG A 131 -4.33 0.18 24.05
C ARG A 131 -5.55 0.36 23.17
N ALA A 132 -6.69 -0.06 23.68
CA ALA A 132 -7.98 0.22 23.07
C ALA A 132 -8.91 0.84 24.11
N GLN A 133 -9.69 1.83 23.69
CA GLN A 133 -10.71 2.47 24.50
C GLN A 133 -11.96 2.67 23.66
N LEU A 134 -13.11 2.30 24.19
CA LEU A 134 -14.42 2.55 23.59
C LEU A 134 -15.24 3.40 24.55
N HIS A 135 -15.74 4.52 24.06
CA HIS A 135 -16.67 5.40 24.76
C HIS A 135 -17.92 5.59 23.91
N GLY A 136 -19.01 4.92 24.29
CA GLY A 136 -20.21 4.84 23.47
C GLY A 136 -19.90 4.13 22.16
N ASN A 137 -19.99 4.85 21.05
CA ASN A 137 -19.63 4.35 19.73
C ASN A 137 -18.22 4.79 19.26
N ASN A 138 -17.52 5.62 20.04
CA ASN A 138 -16.20 6.14 19.67
C ASN A 138 -15.10 5.19 20.15
N LEU A 139 -14.38 4.61 19.20
CA LEU A 139 -13.23 3.76 19.46
C LEU A 139 -11.95 4.61 19.36
N MET A 140 -10.98 4.33 20.21
CA MET A 140 -9.60 4.77 20.12
C MET A 140 -8.71 3.54 20.25
N VAL A 141 -7.78 3.37 19.33
CA VAL A 141 -6.81 2.29 19.27
C VAL A 141 -5.44 2.89 19.05
N ASP A 142 -4.46 2.39 19.80
CA ASP A 142 -3.05 2.75 19.66
C ASP A 142 -2.24 1.46 19.73
N LEU A 143 -1.53 1.14 18.66
CA LEU A 143 -0.73 -0.09 18.52
C LEU A 143 0.70 0.27 18.19
N ASP A 144 1.62 -0.26 18.98
CA ASP A 144 3.06 -0.18 18.77
C ASP A 144 3.59 -1.49 18.21
N LEU A 145 4.24 -1.40 17.06
CA LEU A 145 5.04 -2.46 16.45
C LEU A 145 6.51 -2.22 16.85
N PRO A 146 7.09 -3.02 17.76
CA PRO A 146 8.52 -2.95 18.02
C PRO A 146 9.31 -3.30 16.76
N ARG A 147 10.60 -3.01 16.74
CA ARG A 147 11.50 -3.43 15.66
C ARG A 147 11.38 -4.94 15.43
N THR A 148 10.80 -5.29 14.30
CA THR A 148 10.35 -6.65 13.97
C THR A 148 11.07 -7.14 12.72
N GLU A 149 11.62 -8.35 12.81
CA GLU A 149 12.31 -9.00 11.70
C GLU A 149 11.33 -9.38 10.56
N PRO A 150 11.75 -9.29 9.28
CA PRO A 150 10.87 -9.56 8.15
C PRO A 150 10.14 -10.90 8.17
N GLN A 151 10.77 -11.94 8.71
CA GLN A 151 10.20 -13.29 8.79
C GLN A 151 8.94 -13.33 9.65
N ALA A 152 8.84 -12.47 10.67
CA ALA A 152 7.68 -12.37 11.53
C ALA A 152 6.50 -11.65 10.84
N LEU A 153 6.79 -10.76 9.87
CA LEU A 153 5.78 -10.01 9.11
C LEU A 153 5.29 -10.73 7.86
N ALA A 154 6.04 -11.69 7.33
CA ALA A 154 5.70 -12.45 6.12
C ALA A 154 4.24 -12.95 6.04
N PRO A 155 3.59 -13.42 7.13
CA PRO A 155 2.18 -13.85 7.07
C PRO A 155 1.17 -12.74 6.76
N PHE A 156 1.56 -11.47 6.86
CA PHE A 156 0.71 -10.29 6.64
C PHE A 156 1.01 -9.58 5.32
N LEU A 157 2.05 -10.02 4.60
CA LEU A 157 2.44 -9.45 3.33
C LEU A 157 1.69 -10.15 2.18
N PRO A 158 1.39 -9.44 1.08
CA PRO A 158 0.94 -10.07 -0.15
C PRO A 158 1.94 -11.12 -0.64
N GLU A 159 1.45 -12.12 -1.35
CA GLU A 159 2.31 -13.12 -1.99
C GLU A 159 3.31 -12.43 -2.94
N GLY A 160 4.57 -12.85 -2.89
CA GLY A 160 5.66 -12.26 -3.67
C GLY A 160 6.31 -11.01 -3.05
N VAL A 161 5.72 -10.43 -2.00
CA VAL A 161 6.34 -9.33 -1.25
C VAL A 161 7.22 -9.89 -0.14
N VAL A 162 8.51 -9.53 -0.18
CA VAL A 162 9.50 -9.90 0.82
C VAL A 162 10.17 -8.63 1.34
N LEU A 163 9.99 -8.34 2.62
CA LEU A 163 10.75 -7.30 3.29
C LEU A 163 12.17 -7.79 3.56
N ALA A 164 13.17 -6.97 3.26
CA ALA A 164 14.57 -7.31 3.50
C ALA A 164 15.13 -6.70 4.80
N ASP A 165 14.51 -5.62 5.29
CA ASP A 165 14.98 -4.88 6.47
C ASP A 165 13.92 -4.92 7.58
N PRO A 166 14.31 -4.94 8.87
CA PRO A 166 13.37 -4.88 9.98
C PRO A 166 12.48 -3.63 9.95
N VAL A 167 11.24 -3.77 10.42
CA VAL A 167 10.26 -2.68 10.46
C VAL A 167 9.81 -2.44 11.90
N GLU A 168 9.74 -1.17 12.29
CA GLU A 168 9.07 -0.71 13.50
C GLU A 168 8.00 0.31 13.14
N GLY A 169 7.05 0.56 14.04
CA GLY A 169 6.03 1.54 13.74
C GLY A 169 4.92 1.66 14.76
N ARG A 170 3.94 2.49 14.41
CA ARG A 170 2.79 2.78 15.23
C ARG A 170 1.55 2.93 14.36
N ILE A 171 0.42 2.47 14.88
CA ILE A 171 -0.90 2.60 14.26
C ILE A 171 -1.83 3.22 15.30
N GLU A 172 -2.36 4.38 14.98
CA GLU A 172 -3.38 5.06 15.77
C GLU A 172 -4.69 5.05 14.98
N ALA A 173 -5.81 4.72 15.59
CA ALA A 173 -7.12 4.80 14.96
C ALA A 173 -8.15 5.34 15.95
N HIS A 174 -8.92 6.35 15.57
CA HIS A 174 -9.93 6.95 16.44
C HIS A 174 -11.18 7.34 15.67
N GLY A 175 -12.34 7.36 16.34
CA GLY A 175 -13.59 7.83 15.75
C GLY A 175 -14.78 6.89 15.97
N PRO A 176 -15.96 7.25 15.44
CA PRO A 176 -17.19 6.50 15.62
C PRO A 176 -17.25 5.24 14.73
N LEU A 177 -17.48 4.07 15.31
CA LEU A 177 -17.67 2.85 14.53
C LEU A 177 -18.86 3.00 13.53
N PRO A 178 -18.75 2.46 12.30
CA PRO A 178 -17.68 1.59 11.80
C PRO A 178 -16.53 2.31 11.06
N VAL A 179 -16.39 3.64 11.18
CA VAL A 179 -15.39 4.43 10.44
C VAL A 179 -14.38 5.04 11.42
N LEU A 180 -13.09 4.84 11.15
CA LEU A 180 -12.01 5.30 12.02
C LEU A 180 -11.02 6.16 11.23
N ASP A 181 -10.74 7.35 11.74
CA ASP A 181 -9.60 8.17 11.34
C ASP A 181 -8.34 7.45 11.80
N THR A 182 -7.49 7.05 10.86
CA THR A 182 -6.36 6.17 11.10
C THR A 182 -5.07 6.85 10.65
N HIS A 183 -4.05 6.77 11.51
CA HIS A 183 -2.67 7.20 11.22
C HIS A 183 -1.75 5.99 11.36
N VAL A 184 -0.93 5.75 10.34
CA VAL A 184 0.04 4.66 10.29
C VAL A 184 1.41 5.25 10.02
N ARG A 185 2.37 4.94 10.88
CA ARG A 185 3.77 5.29 10.65
C ARG A 185 4.63 4.05 10.77
N LEU A 186 5.30 3.68 9.69
CA LEU A 186 6.24 2.56 9.63
C LEU A 186 7.62 3.04 9.21
N ILE A 187 8.65 2.51 9.85
CA ILE A 187 10.05 2.88 9.63
C ILE A 187 10.87 1.61 9.44
N SER A 188 11.73 1.61 8.43
CA SER A 188 12.84 0.68 8.25
C SER A 188 14.11 1.45 7.88
N ASP A 189 15.23 0.75 7.73
CA ASP A 189 16.52 1.36 7.35
C ASP A 189 16.44 2.17 6.03
N ARG A 190 15.55 1.78 5.10
CA ARG A 190 15.36 2.41 3.79
C ARG A 190 13.88 2.56 3.42
N MET A 191 13.04 2.85 4.40
CA MET A 191 11.64 3.16 4.16
C MET A 191 11.12 4.01 5.30
N LEU A 192 10.52 5.14 4.95
CA LEU A 192 9.57 5.81 5.81
C LEU A 192 8.22 5.75 5.11
N LEU A 193 7.22 5.21 5.80
CA LEU A 193 5.83 5.27 5.41
C LEU A 193 5.10 6.07 6.49
N ASP A 194 4.48 7.16 6.08
CA ASP A 194 3.54 7.92 6.90
C ASP A 194 2.20 7.95 6.15
N SER A 195 1.10 7.63 6.82
CA SER A 195 -0.18 7.45 6.15
C SER A 195 -1.33 7.87 7.03
N THR A 196 -2.24 8.68 6.49
CA THR A 196 -3.43 9.16 7.20
C THR A 196 -4.68 8.93 6.36
N GLY A 197 -5.80 8.57 6.99
CA GLY A 197 -7.06 8.40 6.27
C GLY A 197 -8.07 7.50 6.97
N ASP A 198 -9.09 7.09 6.22
CA ASP A 198 -10.27 6.43 6.76
C ASP A 198 -10.17 4.90 6.68
N LEU A 199 -10.49 4.22 7.78
CA LEU A 199 -10.71 2.78 7.85
C LEU A 199 -12.19 2.48 8.13
N THR A 200 -12.89 1.92 7.15
CA THR A 200 -14.26 1.41 7.33
C THR A 200 -14.22 -0.09 7.62
N LEU A 201 -14.76 -0.53 8.76
CA LEU A 201 -14.73 -1.95 9.18
C LEU A 201 -15.93 -2.79 8.73
N SER A 202 -17.09 -2.16 8.48
CA SER A 202 -18.37 -2.81 8.15
C SER A 202 -19.08 -2.13 6.98
N PRO A 203 -19.82 -2.87 6.13
CA PRO A 203 -20.02 -4.32 6.10
C PRO A 203 -18.84 -5.09 5.48
N ARG A 204 -17.88 -4.38 4.87
CA ARG A 204 -16.64 -4.91 4.33
C ARG A 204 -15.53 -3.90 4.62
N VAL A 205 -14.31 -4.41 4.82
CA VAL A 205 -13.15 -3.55 5.04
C VAL A 205 -12.91 -2.70 3.80
N ARG A 206 -12.83 -1.39 4.00
CA ARG A 206 -12.45 -0.42 2.98
C ARG A 206 -11.53 0.63 3.59
N THR A 207 -10.53 1.03 2.82
CA THR A 207 -9.60 2.08 3.22
C THR A 207 -9.57 3.22 2.21
N ASP A 208 -9.23 4.40 2.67
CA ASP A 208 -8.88 5.55 1.83
C ASP A 208 -7.79 6.34 2.55
N PHE A 209 -6.54 6.09 2.17
CA PHE A 209 -5.34 6.61 2.84
C PHE A 209 -4.56 7.53 1.91
N ASP A 210 -4.14 8.68 2.41
CA ASP A 210 -3.04 9.46 1.83
C ASP A 210 -1.73 8.94 2.45
N VAL A 211 -0.80 8.52 1.60
CA VAL A 211 0.41 7.77 1.94
C VAL A 211 1.63 8.51 1.41
N ASP A 212 2.49 8.93 2.32
CA ASP A 212 3.80 9.49 2.03
C ASP A 212 4.86 8.40 2.17
N LEU A 213 5.50 8.07 1.06
CA LEU A 213 6.60 7.11 0.98
C LEU A 213 7.90 7.88 0.73
N ARG A 214 8.93 7.60 1.54
CA ARG A 214 10.26 8.18 1.34
C ARG A 214 11.34 7.10 1.34
N ARG A 215 12.29 7.28 0.41
CA ARG A 215 13.55 6.54 0.24
C ARG A 215 13.39 5.05 -0.02
N VAL A 216 12.30 4.66 -0.69
CA VAL A 216 11.95 3.25 -0.92
C VAL A 216 12.88 2.61 -1.95
N ASP A 217 13.59 1.55 -1.53
CA ASP A 217 14.32 0.66 -2.43
C ASP A 217 13.43 -0.54 -2.78
N LEU A 218 12.88 -0.57 -4.00
CA LEU A 218 11.92 -1.59 -4.42
C LEU A 218 12.50 -3.00 -4.34
N ARG A 219 13.82 -3.19 -4.49
CA ARG A 219 14.49 -4.49 -4.28
C ARG A 219 14.33 -5.06 -2.88
N LYS A 220 14.13 -4.19 -1.90
CA LYS A 220 13.94 -4.56 -0.49
C LYS A 220 12.52 -5.01 -0.18
N ILE A 221 11.61 -4.92 -1.16
CA ILE A 221 10.21 -5.30 -1.08
C ILE A 221 9.91 -6.41 -2.10
N LEU A 222 10.52 -6.31 -3.29
CA LEU A 222 10.40 -7.22 -4.41
C LEU A 222 11.81 -7.54 -4.90
N PRO A 223 12.39 -8.71 -4.58
CA PRO A 223 13.78 -9.02 -4.90
C PRO A 223 14.16 -8.85 -6.38
N GLU A 224 13.21 -9.11 -7.28
CA GLU A 224 13.35 -8.99 -8.74
C GLU A 224 13.22 -7.55 -9.27
N ALA A 225 12.87 -6.59 -8.42
CA ALA A 225 12.76 -5.19 -8.82
C ALA A 225 14.13 -4.56 -9.10
N PRO A 226 14.20 -3.45 -9.84
CA PRO A 226 15.43 -2.67 -9.95
C PRO A 226 15.78 -1.98 -8.62
N GLN A 227 17.06 -1.63 -8.43
CA GLN A 227 17.47 -0.71 -7.36
C GLN A 227 16.79 0.64 -7.55
N THR A 228 16.18 1.16 -6.49
CA THR A 228 15.54 2.47 -6.52
C THR A 228 15.78 3.29 -5.25
N GLU A 229 15.48 4.58 -5.34
CA GLU A 229 15.22 5.47 -4.21
C GLU A 229 13.96 6.26 -4.57
N VAL A 230 12.80 5.66 -4.28
CA VAL A 230 11.49 6.21 -4.63
C VAL A 230 10.95 7.02 -3.47
N ASP A 231 10.63 8.28 -3.77
CA ASP A 231 9.78 9.13 -2.95
C ASP A 231 8.44 9.28 -3.68
N ALA A 232 7.33 9.05 -2.99
CA ALA A 232 6.00 9.11 -3.58
C ALA A 232 4.96 9.64 -2.58
N ASP A 233 3.98 10.34 -3.11
CA ASP A 233 2.83 10.88 -2.39
C ASP A 233 1.58 10.29 -3.04
N LEU A 234 0.96 9.30 -2.39
CA LEU A 234 -0.02 8.40 -3.00
C LEU A 234 -1.32 8.37 -2.20
N ARG A 235 -2.46 8.46 -2.87
CA ARG A 235 -3.74 8.04 -2.33
C ARG A 235 -3.98 6.56 -2.62
N VAL A 236 -4.13 5.76 -1.57
CA VAL A 236 -4.30 4.31 -1.60
C VAL A 236 -5.68 3.92 -1.08
N ARG A 237 -6.49 3.35 -1.97
CA ARG A 237 -7.83 2.83 -1.64
C ARG A 237 -7.85 1.33 -1.75
N VAL A 238 -8.00 0.63 -0.63
CA VAL A 238 -8.17 -0.82 -0.57
C VAL A 238 -9.64 -1.16 -0.39
N PHE A 239 -10.14 -2.10 -1.17
CA PHE A 239 -11.54 -2.53 -1.11
C PHE A 239 -11.68 -4.00 -1.54
N VAL A 240 -12.78 -4.62 -1.15
CA VAL A 240 -13.13 -5.98 -1.56
C VAL A 240 -14.19 -5.92 -2.67
N ASP A 241 -13.91 -6.49 -3.83
CA ASP A 241 -14.79 -6.48 -5.00
C ASP A 241 -16.04 -7.39 -4.84
N ALA A 242 -16.90 -7.44 -5.87
CA ALA A 242 -18.15 -8.20 -5.82
C ALA A 242 -17.92 -9.70 -5.56
N GLU A 243 -16.81 -10.23 -6.08
CA GLU A 243 -16.36 -11.63 -5.95
C GLU A 243 -15.66 -11.94 -4.61
N GLY A 244 -15.50 -10.93 -3.74
CA GLY A 244 -14.85 -11.11 -2.45
C GLY A 244 -13.33 -11.02 -2.50
N GLN A 245 -12.74 -10.54 -3.59
CA GLN A 245 -11.30 -10.41 -3.77
C GLN A 245 -10.81 -9.01 -3.38
N PRO A 246 -9.67 -8.90 -2.67
CA PRO A 246 -9.08 -7.61 -2.35
C PRO A 246 -8.50 -6.94 -3.60
N ARG A 247 -8.73 -5.63 -3.72
CA ARG A 247 -8.14 -4.77 -4.73
C ARG A 247 -7.63 -3.48 -4.10
N ALA A 248 -6.62 -2.90 -4.71
CA ALA A 248 -6.10 -1.59 -4.33
C ALA A 248 -6.07 -0.67 -5.55
N ARG A 249 -6.47 0.59 -5.37
CA ARG A 249 -6.19 1.66 -6.34
C ARG A 249 -5.20 2.63 -5.74
N LEU A 250 -4.14 2.92 -6.49
CA LEU A 250 -3.09 3.87 -6.13
C LEU A 250 -3.13 5.03 -7.11
N THR A 251 -3.24 6.25 -6.61
CA THR A 251 -3.23 7.47 -7.42
C THR A 251 -2.38 8.52 -6.75
N GLY A 252 -1.45 9.14 -7.46
CA GLY A 252 -0.60 10.17 -6.87
C GLY A 252 0.60 10.50 -7.72
N ASP A 253 1.61 11.09 -7.10
CA ASP A 253 2.84 11.46 -7.77
C ASP A 253 4.06 10.74 -7.19
N ILE A 254 5.03 10.54 -8.07
CA ILE A 254 6.33 9.98 -7.75
C ILE A 254 7.33 11.08 -8.07
N SER A 255 8.16 11.42 -7.09
CA SER A 255 9.21 12.41 -7.25
C SER A 255 10.30 11.91 -8.21
N PRO A 256 11.11 12.83 -8.81
CA PRO A 256 12.24 12.43 -9.64
C PRO A 256 13.14 11.42 -8.91
N THR A 257 13.48 10.33 -9.60
CA THR A 257 14.21 9.20 -9.02
C THR A 257 15.31 8.70 -9.97
N VAL A 258 16.05 7.68 -9.57
CA VAL A 258 17.01 6.97 -10.41
C VAL A 258 16.58 5.52 -10.50
N LEU A 259 16.27 5.06 -11.71
CA LEU A 259 15.97 3.65 -12.00
C LEU A 259 17.14 3.07 -12.78
N LEU A 260 17.81 2.04 -12.25
CA LEU A 260 18.90 1.35 -12.94
C LEU A 260 20.04 2.29 -13.38
N GLY A 261 20.33 3.31 -12.57
CA GLY A 261 21.34 4.33 -12.87
C GLY A 261 20.90 5.38 -13.90
N VAL A 262 19.67 5.31 -14.39
CA VAL A 262 19.07 6.30 -15.30
C VAL A 262 18.19 7.26 -14.50
N PRO A 263 18.45 8.58 -14.55
CA PRO A 263 17.57 9.55 -13.91
C PRO A 263 16.19 9.53 -14.58
N VAL A 264 15.12 9.41 -13.81
CA VAL A 264 13.73 9.43 -14.28
C VAL A 264 13.06 10.68 -13.70
N PRO A 265 12.42 11.53 -14.53
CA PRO A 265 11.66 12.67 -14.04
C PRO A 265 10.51 12.23 -13.13
N GLY A 266 9.96 13.18 -12.38
CA GLY A 266 8.75 12.93 -11.61
C GLY A 266 7.60 12.50 -12.53
N MET A 267 6.65 11.74 -11.99
CA MET A 267 5.52 11.23 -12.77
C MET A 267 4.25 11.14 -11.93
N ASP A 268 3.11 11.37 -12.56
CA ASP A 268 1.80 11.05 -11.99
C ASP A 268 1.44 9.60 -12.33
N VAL A 269 0.85 8.87 -11.39
CA VAL A 269 0.45 7.47 -11.55
C VAL A 269 -1.02 7.24 -11.16
N ASP A 270 -1.69 6.35 -11.90
CA ASP A 270 -3.01 5.80 -11.56
C ASP A 270 -2.99 4.31 -11.86
N ALA A 271 -2.99 3.50 -10.80
CA ALA A 271 -2.79 2.06 -10.87
C ALA A 271 -3.89 1.29 -10.12
N LEU A 272 -4.32 0.18 -10.70
CA LEU A 272 -5.13 -0.84 -10.07
C LEU A 272 -4.27 -2.07 -9.81
N VAL A 273 -4.33 -2.59 -8.58
CA VAL A 273 -3.59 -3.76 -8.12
C VAL A 273 -4.56 -4.78 -7.56
N ASP A 274 -4.37 -6.04 -7.92
CA ASP A 274 -5.09 -7.20 -7.39
C ASP A 274 -4.17 -8.43 -7.33
N ALA A 275 -4.72 -9.60 -7.02
CA ALA A 275 -3.97 -10.85 -6.91
C ALA A 275 -3.30 -11.31 -8.23
N LYS A 276 -3.71 -10.79 -9.39
CA LYS A 276 -3.15 -11.13 -10.70
C LYS A 276 -2.00 -10.21 -11.10
N GLY A 277 -1.88 -9.05 -10.46
CA GLY A 277 -0.82 -8.09 -10.70
C GLY A 277 -1.29 -6.65 -10.66
N ALA A 278 -0.67 -5.80 -11.48
CA ALA A 278 -0.93 -4.37 -11.52
C ALA A 278 -1.16 -3.88 -12.95
N SER A 279 -2.00 -2.86 -13.13
CA SER A 279 -2.17 -2.17 -14.41
C SER A 279 -2.48 -0.70 -14.18
N GLY A 280 -2.05 0.16 -15.09
CA GLY A 280 -2.26 1.58 -14.88
C GLY A 280 -1.69 2.48 -15.96
N LEU A 281 -1.78 3.77 -15.66
CA LEU A 281 -1.27 4.87 -16.45
C LEU A 281 -0.17 5.59 -15.67
N ALA A 282 0.84 6.06 -16.39
CA ALA A 282 1.85 6.97 -15.87
C ALA A 282 2.04 8.15 -16.82
N HIS A 283 2.16 9.35 -16.26
CA HIS A 283 2.47 10.57 -17.00
C HIS A 283 3.79 11.13 -16.51
N ILE A 284 4.84 11.04 -17.34
CA ILE A 284 6.20 11.42 -16.94
C ILE A 284 6.44 12.89 -17.30
N HIS A 285 6.89 13.66 -16.32
CA HIS A 285 7.06 15.11 -16.39
C HIS A 285 8.48 15.48 -16.87
N GLU A 286 8.83 15.11 -18.10
CA GLU A 286 10.02 15.67 -18.76
C GLU A 286 9.67 17.00 -19.45
N MET A 287 10.44 18.05 -19.14
CA MET A 287 10.21 19.38 -19.70
C MET A 287 10.32 19.35 -21.22
N GLY A 288 9.29 19.82 -21.93
CA GLY A 288 9.25 19.82 -23.40
C GLY A 288 8.98 18.46 -24.05
N MET A 289 8.88 17.37 -23.28
CA MET A 289 8.64 16.00 -23.75
C MET A 289 7.62 15.30 -22.84
N PRO A 290 6.32 15.62 -22.94
CA PRO A 290 5.31 14.90 -22.17
C PRO A 290 5.28 13.44 -22.62
N VAL A 291 5.44 12.49 -21.69
CA VAL A 291 5.36 11.05 -22.01
C VAL A 291 4.16 10.46 -21.30
N ARG A 292 3.25 9.87 -22.08
CA ARG A 292 2.14 9.07 -21.56
C ARG A 292 2.48 7.62 -21.71
N SER A 293 2.30 6.86 -20.64
CA SER A 293 2.62 5.44 -20.58
C SER A 293 1.44 4.65 -20.03
N ASP A 294 1.12 3.56 -20.70
CA ASP A 294 0.30 2.49 -20.16
C ASP A 294 1.24 1.38 -19.68
N PHE A 295 0.92 0.74 -18.57
CA PHE A 295 1.68 -0.40 -18.08
C PHE A 295 0.79 -1.50 -17.54
N THR A 296 1.29 -2.73 -17.64
CA THR A 296 0.73 -3.91 -17.00
C THR A 296 1.86 -4.75 -16.43
N PHE A 297 1.69 -5.25 -15.23
CA PHE A 297 2.60 -6.17 -14.58
C PHE A 297 1.84 -7.40 -14.12
N THR A 298 2.36 -8.59 -14.42
CA THR A 298 1.92 -9.84 -13.79
C THR A 298 3.15 -10.64 -13.33
N PRO A 299 3.04 -11.46 -12.28
CA PRO A 299 4.17 -12.30 -11.85
C PRO A 299 4.71 -13.23 -12.93
N SER A 300 3.86 -13.67 -13.88
CA SER A 300 4.22 -14.63 -14.92
C SER A 300 4.69 -14.02 -16.24
N GLU A 301 4.29 -12.79 -16.56
CA GLU A 301 4.70 -12.12 -17.81
C GLU A 301 5.66 -10.95 -17.58
N GLY A 302 5.89 -10.55 -16.32
CA GLY A 302 6.70 -9.39 -15.98
C GLY A 302 5.97 -8.08 -16.32
N LEU A 303 6.76 -7.03 -16.55
CA LEU A 303 6.27 -5.69 -16.86
C LEU A 303 6.16 -5.53 -18.39
N ARG A 304 5.02 -5.04 -18.86
CA ARG A 304 4.81 -4.55 -20.22
C ARG A 304 4.47 -3.07 -20.19
N VAL A 305 5.06 -2.30 -21.10
CA VAL A 305 4.93 -0.85 -21.18
C VAL A 305 4.68 -0.45 -22.63
N THR A 306 3.73 0.48 -22.82
CA THR A 306 3.62 1.24 -24.06
C THR A 306 3.66 2.72 -23.74
N ALA A 307 4.52 3.47 -24.42
CA ALA A 307 4.63 4.90 -24.17
C ALA A 307 4.63 5.70 -25.48
N VAL A 308 4.05 6.90 -25.43
CA VAL A 308 4.00 7.84 -26.54
C VAL A 308 4.42 9.22 -26.09
N THR A 309 5.13 9.93 -26.96
CA THR A 309 5.49 11.32 -26.74
C THR A 309 5.47 12.11 -28.05
N ASN A 310 5.08 13.38 -27.95
CA ASN A 310 5.18 14.36 -29.01
C ASN A 310 6.02 15.52 -28.48
N VAL A 311 7.15 15.78 -29.12
CA VAL A 311 8.15 16.76 -28.75
C VAL A 311 8.15 17.86 -29.81
N PRO A 312 7.44 18.99 -29.57
CA PRO A 312 7.37 20.09 -30.54
C PRO A 312 8.71 20.77 -30.77
N SER A 313 9.62 20.68 -29.79
CA SER A 313 10.92 21.32 -29.80
C SER A 313 11.93 20.50 -29.00
N LEU A 314 12.83 19.80 -29.69
CA LEU A 314 13.91 19.02 -29.08
C LEU A 314 14.89 19.91 -28.30
N SER A 315 15.03 21.17 -28.71
CA SER A 315 15.83 22.17 -27.98
C SER A 315 15.16 22.64 -26.68
N SER A 316 13.88 22.35 -26.47
CA SER A 316 13.18 22.62 -25.21
C SER A 316 13.33 21.49 -24.19
N VAL A 317 13.84 20.32 -24.59
CA VAL A 317 14.03 19.15 -23.71
C VAL A 317 15.43 19.16 -23.10
N PRO A 318 15.60 19.40 -21.78
CA PRO A 318 16.91 19.61 -21.14
C PRO A 318 17.99 18.59 -21.52
N ARG A 319 17.63 17.31 -21.60
CA ARG A 319 18.56 16.22 -21.93
C ARG A 319 18.94 16.14 -23.40
N LEU A 320 18.14 16.74 -24.30
CA LEU A 320 18.31 16.70 -25.74
C LEU A 320 18.80 18.03 -26.34
N GLN A 321 18.80 19.12 -25.57
CA GLN A 321 19.12 20.47 -26.09
C GLN A 321 20.49 20.56 -26.77
N ARG A 322 21.46 19.76 -26.30
CA ARG A 322 22.82 19.69 -26.88
C ARG A 322 22.98 18.61 -27.94
N ALA A 323 22.01 17.71 -28.06
CA ALA A 323 22.08 16.58 -28.97
C ALA A 323 21.60 16.98 -30.37
N VAL A 324 20.47 17.69 -30.47
CA VAL A 324 19.83 18.07 -31.73
C VAL A 324 18.69 19.06 -31.46
N SER A 325 18.42 19.95 -32.42
CA SER A 325 17.21 20.79 -32.46
C SER A 325 16.24 20.29 -33.54
N GLY A 326 14.96 20.65 -33.47
CA GLY A 326 13.91 20.16 -34.37
C GLY A 326 12.69 19.68 -33.59
N TYR A 327 11.87 18.81 -34.16
CA TYR A 327 10.74 18.18 -33.49
C TYR A 327 10.76 16.66 -33.68
N ALA A 328 10.07 15.93 -32.79
CA ALA A 328 9.97 14.48 -32.88
C ALA A 328 8.64 13.95 -32.31
N VAL A 329 8.15 12.86 -32.86
CA VAL A 329 7.11 12.01 -32.28
C VAL A 329 7.72 10.64 -32.07
N ALA A 330 7.57 10.07 -30.87
CA ALA A 330 8.11 8.76 -30.55
C ALA A 330 7.06 7.85 -29.92
N LYS A 331 7.15 6.56 -30.25
CA LYS A 331 6.37 5.48 -29.64
C LYS A 331 7.32 4.38 -29.18
N LEU A 332 7.11 3.91 -27.96
CA LEU A 332 7.79 2.81 -27.31
C LEU A 332 6.79 1.69 -27.04
N GLU A 333 7.20 0.46 -27.33
CA GLU A 333 6.58 -0.77 -26.83
C GLU A 333 7.71 -1.59 -26.20
N GLY A 334 7.54 -2.08 -24.98
CA GLY A 334 8.60 -2.86 -24.35
C GLY A 334 8.11 -3.77 -23.24
N THR A 335 8.94 -4.76 -22.92
CA THR A 335 8.76 -5.71 -21.84
C THR A 335 10.02 -5.81 -20.99
N TYR A 336 9.83 -6.06 -19.71
CA TYR A 336 10.88 -6.42 -18.77
C TYR A 336 10.46 -7.67 -17.99
N HIS A 337 11.20 -8.75 -18.16
CA HIS A 337 10.91 -10.05 -17.55
C HIS A 337 12.22 -10.78 -17.28
N GLU A 338 12.35 -11.41 -16.10
CA GLU A 338 13.55 -12.19 -15.72
C GLU A 338 14.88 -11.44 -15.93
N GLY A 339 14.90 -10.13 -15.63
CA GLY A 339 16.09 -9.30 -15.77
C GLY A 339 16.39 -8.80 -17.19
N GLU A 340 15.60 -9.20 -18.19
CA GLU A 340 15.82 -8.89 -19.60
C GLU A 340 14.84 -7.83 -20.11
N VAL A 341 15.35 -6.90 -20.91
CA VAL A 341 14.54 -5.92 -21.66
C VAL A 341 14.39 -6.40 -23.10
N ASP A 342 13.18 -6.31 -23.65
CA ASP A 342 12.92 -6.30 -25.09
C ASP A 342 12.03 -5.11 -25.41
N ALA A 343 12.55 -4.15 -26.19
CA ALA A 343 11.84 -2.93 -26.48
C ALA A 343 12.02 -2.48 -27.93
N LYS A 344 10.95 -1.96 -28.51
CA LYS A 344 10.90 -1.32 -29.82
C LYS A 344 10.55 0.14 -29.65
N VAL A 345 11.38 1.01 -30.22
CA VAL A 345 11.16 2.45 -30.28
C VAL A 345 11.09 2.87 -31.74
N THR A 346 10.03 3.60 -32.08
CA THR A 346 9.86 4.23 -33.40
C THR A 346 9.84 5.73 -33.21
N VAL A 347 10.60 6.46 -34.03
CA VAL A 347 10.69 7.92 -33.97
C VAL A 347 10.52 8.52 -35.36
N SER A 348 9.62 9.47 -35.50
CA SER A 348 9.53 10.34 -36.66
C SER A 348 9.94 11.75 -36.25
N ALA A 349 10.97 12.29 -36.90
CA ALA A 349 11.54 13.58 -36.55
C ALA A 349 11.73 14.46 -37.77
N GLY A 350 11.76 15.78 -37.55
CA GLY A 350 11.87 16.75 -38.65
C GLY A 350 12.57 18.03 -38.24
N ASN A 351 13.06 18.75 -39.26
CA ASN A 351 13.85 19.97 -39.12
C ASN A 351 15.03 19.79 -38.16
N LEU A 352 15.73 18.66 -38.28
CA LEU A 352 16.83 18.31 -37.40
C LEU A 352 18.06 19.16 -37.72
N LEU A 353 18.64 19.79 -36.71
CA LEU A 353 19.85 20.58 -36.83
C LEU A 353 20.78 20.36 -35.64
N ARG A 354 22.05 20.09 -35.95
CA ARG A 354 23.14 19.94 -34.97
C ARG A 354 24.47 20.34 -35.61
N ASP A 355 25.22 21.24 -34.97
CA ASP A 355 26.60 21.58 -35.37
C ASP A 355 26.77 21.88 -36.88
N GLY A 356 25.79 22.57 -37.48
CA GLY A 356 25.77 22.89 -38.93
C GLY A 356 25.32 21.76 -39.86
N VAL A 357 25.10 20.55 -39.33
CA VAL A 357 24.48 19.42 -40.02
C VAL A 357 22.96 19.55 -39.92
N ARG A 358 22.28 19.54 -41.07
CA ARG A 358 20.83 19.57 -41.16
C ARG A 358 20.27 18.30 -41.78
N LEU A 359 19.09 17.91 -41.33
CA LEU A 359 18.31 16.81 -41.91
C LEU A 359 16.83 17.21 -41.90
N GLY A 360 16.19 17.21 -43.08
CA GLY A 360 14.81 17.65 -43.23
C GLY A 360 13.81 16.75 -42.48
N SER A 361 13.95 15.44 -42.63
CA SER A 361 13.15 14.44 -41.93
C SER A 361 13.94 13.18 -41.63
N ALA A 362 13.62 12.49 -40.54
CA ALA A 362 14.17 11.17 -40.20
C ALA A 362 13.07 10.25 -39.67
N ASN A 363 13.10 8.99 -40.07
CA ASN A 363 12.38 7.90 -39.41
C ASN A 363 13.42 6.96 -38.79
N VAL A 364 13.23 6.62 -37.52
CA VAL A 364 14.12 5.74 -36.75
C VAL A 364 13.31 4.55 -36.26
N ASP A 365 13.80 3.36 -36.55
CA ASP A 365 13.37 2.11 -35.92
C ASP A 365 14.52 1.61 -35.04
N LEU A 366 14.29 1.52 -33.74
CA LEU A 366 15.26 1.08 -32.74
C LEU A 366 14.71 -0.12 -32.00
N GLN A 367 15.48 -1.20 -31.95
CA GLN A 367 15.25 -2.34 -31.08
C GLN A 367 16.32 -2.38 -29.98
N LEU A 368 15.89 -2.59 -28.74
CA LEU A 368 16.73 -2.71 -27.55
C LEU A 368 16.48 -4.08 -26.93
N THR A 369 17.54 -4.83 -26.70
CA THR A 369 17.47 -6.17 -26.10
C THR A 369 18.60 -6.39 -25.12
N GLY A 370 18.36 -7.15 -24.06
CA GLY A 370 19.38 -7.53 -23.08
C GLY A 370 19.06 -7.02 -21.67
N PRO A 371 19.91 -7.31 -20.69
CA PRO A 371 19.74 -6.77 -19.35
C PRO A 371 20.03 -5.26 -19.35
N PRO A 372 19.40 -4.46 -18.47
CA PRO A 372 19.48 -3.00 -18.48
C PRO A 372 20.90 -2.42 -18.49
N GLU A 373 21.83 -3.06 -17.79
CA GLU A 373 23.23 -2.68 -17.70
C GLU A 373 24.06 -3.01 -18.96
N GLN A 374 23.59 -3.94 -19.80
CA GLN A 374 24.29 -4.40 -21.02
C GLN A 374 23.38 -4.36 -22.26
N LEU A 375 22.48 -3.37 -22.32
CA LEU A 375 21.56 -3.21 -23.45
C LEU A 375 22.30 -3.16 -24.80
N ARG A 376 21.81 -3.99 -25.72
CA ARG A 376 22.21 -4.00 -27.11
C ARG A 376 21.15 -3.27 -27.92
N MET A 377 21.60 -2.54 -28.93
CA MET A 377 20.74 -1.83 -29.87
C MET A 377 20.90 -2.38 -31.28
N ASN A 378 19.81 -2.31 -32.03
CA ASN A 378 19.78 -2.36 -33.47
C ASN A 378 18.90 -1.21 -33.96
N ALA A 379 19.50 -0.22 -34.62
CA ALA A 379 18.81 0.96 -35.10
C ALA A 379 18.98 1.13 -36.60
N ILE A 380 17.87 1.43 -37.27
CA ILE A 380 17.81 1.80 -38.68
C ILE A 380 17.24 3.21 -38.75
N VAL A 381 17.92 4.10 -39.47
CA VAL A 381 17.50 5.48 -39.67
C VAL A 381 17.42 5.76 -41.16
N HIS A 382 16.24 6.21 -41.60
CA HIS A 382 15.99 6.69 -42.95
C HIS A 382 15.79 8.21 -42.90
N GLY A 383 16.74 8.94 -43.44
CA GLY A 383 16.78 10.39 -43.49
C GLY A 383 16.57 10.94 -44.89
N ARG A 384 15.99 12.16 -44.98
CA ARG A 384 15.87 12.91 -46.25
C ARG A 384 16.31 14.36 -46.09
N GLY A 385 16.90 14.90 -47.16
CA GLY A 385 17.36 16.28 -47.23
C GLY A 385 18.49 16.57 -46.24
N ALA A 386 19.54 15.74 -46.29
CA ALA A 386 20.72 15.91 -45.45
C ALA A 386 21.62 17.01 -46.04
N GLY A 387 22.34 17.75 -45.18
CA GLY A 387 23.33 18.70 -45.68
C GLY A 387 24.26 19.24 -44.61
N VAL A 388 25.44 19.67 -45.06
CA VAL A 388 26.48 20.31 -44.24
C VAL A 388 27.05 21.46 -45.05
N GLY A 389 26.84 22.70 -44.59
CA GLY A 389 27.16 23.89 -45.37
C GLY A 389 26.45 23.87 -46.73
N ASP A 390 27.24 23.95 -47.80
CA ASP A 390 26.75 23.95 -49.19
C ASP A 390 26.52 22.54 -49.77
N VAL A 391 27.06 21.50 -49.12
CA VAL A 391 26.92 20.11 -49.58
C VAL A 391 25.56 19.56 -49.15
N ARG A 392 24.87 18.87 -50.06
CA ARG A 392 23.52 18.33 -49.86
C ARG A 392 23.41 16.92 -50.40
N TRP A 393 22.60 16.10 -49.74
CA TRP A 393 22.24 14.75 -50.16
C TRP A 393 20.73 14.58 -50.07
N ASP A 394 20.17 13.85 -51.02
CA ASP A 394 18.73 13.58 -51.06
C ASP A 394 18.31 12.61 -49.96
N GLY A 395 19.13 11.57 -49.73
CA GLY A 395 18.87 10.48 -48.80
C GLY A 395 20.06 10.19 -47.89
N LEU A 396 19.73 9.69 -46.70
CA LEU A 396 20.69 9.21 -45.71
C LEU A 396 20.14 7.93 -45.11
N ASP A 397 20.92 6.86 -45.13
CA ASP A 397 20.62 5.62 -44.42
C ASP A 397 21.70 5.39 -43.37
N LEU A 398 21.30 5.26 -42.10
CA LEU A 398 22.21 4.94 -41.00
C LEU A 398 21.77 3.64 -40.33
N PHE A 399 22.74 2.77 -40.11
CA PHE A 399 22.57 1.51 -39.40
C PHE A 399 23.50 1.51 -38.19
N ALA A 400 22.96 1.32 -36.99
CA ALA A 400 23.75 1.23 -35.76
C ALA A 400 23.42 -0.08 -35.03
N GLN A 401 24.44 -0.88 -34.72
CA GLN A 401 24.26 -2.17 -34.05
C GLN A 401 25.33 -2.41 -32.99
N GLY A 402 24.97 -3.02 -31.87
CA GLY A 402 25.91 -3.42 -30.80
C GLY A 402 25.51 -2.90 -29.43
N PRO A 403 26.41 -2.87 -28.45
CA PRO A 403 26.13 -2.29 -27.14
C PRO A 403 25.73 -0.81 -27.26
N ILE A 404 24.69 -0.37 -26.53
CA ILE A 404 24.16 1.00 -26.66
C ILE A 404 25.19 2.10 -26.37
N ARG A 405 26.20 1.79 -25.56
CA ARG A 405 27.30 2.71 -25.22
C ARG A 405 28.39 2.78 -26.29
N THR A 406 28.53 1.75 -27.13
CA THR A 406 29.58 1.63 -28.16
C THR A 406 29.05 0.91 -29.40
N PRO A 407 28.04 1.45 -30.09
CA PRO A 407 27.49 0.80 -31.26
C PRO A 407 28.45 0.93 -32.46
N HIS A 408 28.46 -0.09 -33.31
CA HIS A 408 29.06 0.02 -34.63
C HIS A 408 28.08 0.76 -35.55
N VAL A 409 28.51 1.86 -36.15
CA VAL A 409 27.66 2.70 -37.02
C VAL A 409 28.14 2.61 -38.47
N ARG A 410 27.20 2.40 -39.40
CA ARG A 410 27.41 2.53 -40.85
C ARG A 410 26.49 3.63 -41.36
N LEU A 411 27.05 4.49 -42.21
CA LEU A 411 26.35 5.59 -42.83
C LEU A 411 26.47 5.46 -44.36
N HIS A 412 25.34 5.55 -45.04
CA HIS A 412 25.27 5.62 -46.49
C HIS A 412 24.55 6.91 -46.89
N LEU A 413 25.15 7.68 -47.79
CA LEU A 413 24.62 8.93 -48.29
C LEU A 413 24.27 8.75 -49.77
N GLN A 414 23.07 9.17 -50.15
CA GLN A 414 22.59 9.07 -51.53
C GLN A 414 22.42 10.47 -52.12
N ASP A 415 23.00 10.66 -53.29
CA ASP A 415 22.86 11.86 -54.09
C ASP A 415 22.32 11.45 -55.46
N LYS A 416 21.19 12.02 -55.93
CA LYS A 416 20.69 11.75 -57.28
C LYS A 416 21.55 12.40 -58.37
N THR A 417 22.50 13.27 -58.01
CA THR A 417 23.29 14.06 -58.96
C THR A 417 24.69 13.51 -59.23
N LEU A 418 25.14 12.47 -58.52
CA LEU A 418 26.41 11.79 -58.76
C LEU A 418 26.15 10.32 -59.18
N PRO A 419 26.63 9.89 -60.36
CA PRO A 419 26.38 8.56 -60.92
C PRO A 419 27.06 7.41 -60.17
#